data_AF-A0A6P6SEM6-F1
#
_entry.id   AF-A0A6P6SEM6-F1
#
_cell.length_a   1.000
_cell.length_b   1.000
_cell.length_c   1.000
_cell.angle_alpha   90.00
_cell.angle_beta   90.00
_cell.angle_gamma   90.00
#
_symmetry.space_group_name_H-M   'P 1'
#
loop_
_entity.id
_entity.type
_entity.pdbx_description
1 polymer ?
#
loop_
_entity_poly.entity_id
_entity_poly.type
_entity_poly.pdbx_seq_one_letter_code
_entity_poly.pdbx_strand_id
1 'polypeptide(L)'
;MEKLRRLVIQIASTPPSQRFSALSPLQLSLIPLLSIASSIYNLALLIRHRLYYLGIFHKRRLPVPVLSVGNLTWGGNGKTPMVEFVARWLIDSGISPLILTRGYGGGDEAKMLQRHLHGTSAKVGVGANRAATAASFLERHGYLNFSDSTCSTKAFLSKKARTDSFSDKIGVAILDDGMQLWRDLEIIMVNGMMPWGNLELIPLGPLREPLAALGRADVVVIHHADLVAEQNIEAIESTVWKVSDSIPIFLTQMAPSYFLKAGNTSCVLSLRAIYDMIVLCVSAIGFPESFVQTILKMGPKHVDRLDFSDHHLFQAKDITIIRRRLKELESAYGMQPIVVVTEKDYDRAPDVLNHVNPYQALVLCSSMQILPREGRTEDNFKKFLRERLKSLSDSKIT
;
A
#
# COMPACT_ATOMS: atom_id res chain seq x y z
N MET A 1 25.32 -0.28 -2.15
CA MET A 1 23.96 0.28 -2.12
C MET A 1 23.16 -0.19 -0.90
N GLU A 2 22.99 -1.50 -0.69
CA GLU A 2 22.14 -2.04 0.41
C GLU A 2 22.55 -1.58 1.82
N LYS A 3 23.85 -1.64 2.15
CA LYS A 3 24.36 -1.17 3.45
C LYS A 3 24.03 0.31 3.68
N LEU A 4 24.22 1.15 2.67
CA LEU A 4 23.93 2.59 2.76
C LEU A 4 22.42 2.84 2.95
N ARG A 5 21.57 2.12 2.22
CA ARG A 5 20.11 2.20 2.37
C ARG A 5 19.67 1.89 3.81
N ARG A 6 20.21 0.82 4.40
CA ARG A 6 19.93 0.46 5.81
C ARG A 6 20.36 1.56 6.79
N LEU A 7 21.53 2.16 6.57
CA LEU A 7 21.98 3.29 7.39
C LEU A 7 21.01 4.47 7.32
N VAL A 8 20.56 4.85 6.12
CA VAL A 8 19.60 5.96 5.92
C VAL A 8 18.23 5.63 6.53
N ILE A 9 17.73 4.40 6.35
CA ILE A 9 16.45 3.97 6.96
C ILE A 9 16.53 4.06 8.49
N GLN A 10 17.64 3.64 9.09
CA GLN A 10 17.82 3.73 10.53
C GLN A 10 17.82 5.19 10.99
N ILE A 11 18.56 6.09 10.32
CA ILE A 11 18.55 7.54 10.61
C ILE A 11 17.12 8.11 10.49
N ALA A 12 16.39 7.76 9.43
CA ALA A 12 15.02 8.21 9.19
C ALA A 12 14.02 7.68 10.24
N SER A 13 14.32 6.54 10.87
CA SER A 13 13.50 5.96 11.94
C SER A 13 13.86 6.47 13.34
N THR A 14 15.07 7.00 13.55
CA THR A 14 15.54 7.42 14.87
C THR A 14 15.16 8.87 15.19
N PRO A 15 14.38 9.11 16.26
CA PRO A 15 14.05 10.46 16.70
C PRO A 15 15.30 11.31 16.98
N PRO A 16 15.27 12.63 16.72
CA PRO A 16 16.42 13.51 16.96
C PRO A 16 17.02 13.41 18.37
N SER A 17 16.16 13.23 19.39
CA SER A 17 16.57 13.10 20.80
C SER A 17 17.37 11.83 21.11
N GLN A 18 17.28 10.78 20.28
CA GLN A 18 17.91 9.49 20.52
C GLN A 18 19.10 9.21 19.59
N ARG A 19 19.47 10.17 18.72
CA ARG A 19 20.50 9.96 17.69
C ARG A 19 21.86 9.57 18.27
N PHE A 20 22.30 10.24 19.32
CA PHE A 20 23.63 10.01 19.91
C PHE A 20 23.74 8.66 20.63
N SER A 21 22.62 8.10 21.12
CA SER A 21 22.62 6.80 21.80
C SER A 21 22.37 5.62 20.87
N ALA A 22 21.63 5.82 19.77
CA ALA A 22 21.18 4.75 18.89
C ALA A 22 21.95 4.61 17.57
N LEU A 23 22.68 5.65 17.14
CA LEU A 23 23.36 5.67 15.84
C LEU A 23 24.87 5.51 15.97
N SER A 24 25.46 4.83 14.99
CA SER A 24 26.91 4.71 14.84
C SER A 24 27.57 6.05 14.43
N PRO A 25 28.88 6.24 14.67
CA PRO A 25 29.60 7.44 14.26
C PRO A 25 29.50 7.74 12.76
N LEU A 26 29.47 6.69 11.93
CA LEU A 26 29.28 6.80 10.48
C LEU A 26 27.89 7.34 10.12
N GLN A 27 26.85 6.98 10.88
CA GLN A 27 25.50 7.51 10.64
C GLN A 27 25.40 8.96 11.06
N LEU A 28 26.00 9.32 12.21
CA LEU A 28 26.00 10.69 12.71
C LEU A 28 26.71 11.65 11.73
N SER A 29 27.80 11.22 11.09
CA SER A 29 28.51 12.05 10.11
C SER A 29 27.73 12.32 8.82
N LEU A 30 26.74 11.48 8.48
CA LEU A 30 25.88 11.67 7.31
C LEU A 30 24.74 12.68 7.55
N ILE A 31 24.37 12.94 8.81
CA ILE A 31 23.22 13.77 9.16
C ILE A 31 23.29 15.19 8.59
N PRO A 32 24.42 15.93 8.69
CA PRO A 32 24.50 17.30 8.14
C PRO A 32 24.23 17.35 6.64
N LEU A 33 24.80 16.39 5.89
CA LEU A 33 24.59 16.28 4.45
C LEU A 33 23.11 15.98 4.11
N LEU A 34 22.51 15.02 4.81
CA LEU A 34 21.10 14.66 4.63
C LEU A 34 20.16 15.82 5.01
N SER A 35 20.52 16.61 6.03
CA SER A 35 19.77 17.79 6.47
C SER A 35 19.75 18.90 5.43
N ILE A 36 20.91 19.21 4.83
CA ILE A 36 20.99 20.17 3.72
C ILE A 36 20.14 19.68 2.54
N ALA A 37 20.26 18.40 2.16
CA ALA A 37 19.46 17.83 1.09
C ALA A 37 17.95 17.87 1.39
N SER A 38 17.55 17.62 2.64
CA SER A 38 16.16 17.68 3.09
C SER A 38 15.61 19.11 3.05
N SER A 39 16.44 20.10 3.39
CA SER A 39 16.09 21.52 3.31
C SER A 39 15.89 21.99 1.86
N ILE A 40 16.75 21.55 0.94
CA ILE A 40 16.59 21.82 -0.51
C ILE A 40 15.31 21.17 -1.04
N TYR A 41 15.04 19.92 -0.64
CA TYR A 41 13.81 19.21 -1.01
C TYR A 41 12.56 19.94 -0.50
N ASN A 42 12.57 20.42 0.74
CA ASN A 42 11.48 21.21 1.31
C ASN A 42 11.24 22.50 0.50
N LEU A 43 12.32 23.22 0.15
CA LEU A 43 12.20 24.42 -0.68
C LEU A 43 11.58 24.10 -2.05
N ALA A 44 12.01 23.02 -2.70
CA ALA A 44 11.44 22.57 -3.97
C ALA A 44 9.95 22.22 -3.85
N LEU A 45 9.53 21.58 -2.76
CA LEU A 45 8.12 21.32 -2.47
C LEU A 45 7.31 22.61 -2.29
N LEU A 46 7.82 23.56 -1.52
CA LEU A 46 7.14 24.84 -1.29
C LEU A 46 6.98 25.62 -2.60
N ILE A 47 8.03 25.67 -3.43
CA ILE A 47 7.97 26.29 -4.76
C ILE A 47 6.91 25.58 -5.60
N ARG A 48 6.95 24.24 -5.67
CA ARG A 48 5.94 23.45 -6.39
C ARG A 48 4.53 23.79 -5.91
N HIS A 49 4.27 23.81 -4.61
CA HIS A 49 2.94 24.12 -4.05
C HIS A 49 2.47 25.51 -4.45
N ARG A 50 3.36 26.52 -4.39
CA ARG A 50 3.05 27.87 -4.88
C ARG A 50 2.74 27.90 -6.36
N LEU A 51 3.46 27.17 -7.21
CA LEU A 51 3.18 27.10 -8.65
C LEU A 51 1.81 26.49 -8.96
N TYR A 52 1.36 25.49 -8.18
CA TYR A 52 0.00 24.93 -8.31
C TYR A 52 -1.08 25.87 -7.76
N TYR A 53 -0.78 26.63 -6.71
CA TYR A 53 -1.70 27.63 -6.15
C TYR A 53 -1.91 28.79 -7.13
N LEU A 54 -0.83 29.27 -7.76
CA LEU A 54 -0.84 30.33 -8.77
C LEU A 54 -1.40 29.89 -10.13
N GLY A 55 -1.80 28.62 -10.29
CA GLY A 55 -2.40 28.11 -11.54
C GLY A 55 -1.42 27.95 -12.71
N ILE A 56 -0.11 28.09 -12.47
CA ILE A 56 0.94 27.98 -13.50
C ILE A 56 0.95 26.56 -14.10
N PHE A 57 0.74 25.54 -13.26
CA PHE A 57 0.52 24.17 -13.74
C PHE A 57 -0.97 23.89 -13.94
N HIS A 58 -1.34 23.51 -15.16
CA HIS A 58 -2.71 23.14 -15.51
C HIS A 58 -3.17 21.89 -14.75
N LYS A 59 -4.26 22.03 -14.00
CA LYS A 59 -4.97 20.90 -13.37
C LYS A 59 -5.84 20.22 -14.42
N ARG A 60 -5.36 19.15 -15.06
CA ARG A 60 -6.20 18.34 -15.96
C ARG A 60 -7.23 17.58 -15.14
N ARG A 61 -8.47 18.06 -15.09
CA ARG A 61 -9.57 17.31 -14.47
C ARG A 61 -10.04 16.21 -15.42
N LEU A 62 -10.26 15.02 -14.87
CA LEU A 62 -10.88 13.93 -15.60
C LEU A 62 -12.41 14.09 -15.56
N PRO A 63 -13.13 13.61 -16.61
CA PRO A 63 -14.58 13.68 -16.63
C PRO A 63 -15.23 12.80 -15.54
N VAL A 64 -14.53 11.77 -15.09
CA VAL A 64 -14.93 10.92 -13.96
C VAL A 64 -14.34 11.41 -12.63
N PRO A 65 -14.97 11.10 -11.48
CA PRO A 65 -14.36 11.32 -10.16
C PRO A 65 -13.00 10.62 -10.04
N VAL A 66 -12.06 11.28 -9.38
CA VAL A 66 -10.70 10.78 -9.16
C VAL A 66 -10.45 10.60 -7.66
N LEU A 67 -10.30 9.35 -7.23
CA LEU A 67 -9.94 8.95 -5.87
C LEU A 67 -8.43 8.70 -5.80
N SER A 68 -7.73 9.37 -4.89
CA SER A 68 -6.31 9.13 -4.61
C SER A 68 -6.16 8.26 -3.37
N VAL A 69 -5.28 7.25 -3.47
CA VAL A 69 -4.75 6.53 -2.31
C VAL A 69 -3.28 6.93 -2.16
N GLY A 70 -3.02 7.79 -1.19
CA GLY A 70 -1.73 8.40 -0.94
C GLY A 70 -1.12 7.98 0.40
N ASN A 71 0.10 8.46 0.66
CA ASN A 71 0.74 8.39 1.96
C ASN A 71 1.73 9.55 2.13
N LEU A 72 2.08 9.86 3.39
CA LEU A 72 3.06 10.89 3.69
C LEU A 72 4.49 10.36 3.77
N THR A 73 4.69 9.10 4.09
CA THR A 73 6.03 8.51 4.29
C THR A 73 6.45 7.65 3.11
N TRP A 74 7.74 7.36 2.95
CA TRP A 74 8.16 6.21 2.15
C TRP A 74 7.93 4.88 2.89
N GLY A 75 8.02 3.75 2.17
CA GLY A 75 7.87 2.40 2.74
C GLY A 75 6.47 1.78 2.53
N GLY A 76 6.32 0.55 3.02
CA GLY A 76 5.08 -0.22 2.91
C GLY A 76 3.97 0.34 3.79
N ASN A 77 3.05 1.12 3.20
CA ASN A 77 1.94 1.78 3.90
C ASN A 77 0.56 1.17 3.58
N GLY A 78 0.51 0.05 2.84
CA GLY A 78 -0.77 -0.59 2.48
C GLY A 78 -1.55 0.10 1.35
N LYS A 79 -0.92 0.96 0.53
CA LYS A 79 -1.59 1.65 -0.58
C LYS A 79 -2.19 0.69 -1.61
N THR A 80 -1.39 -0.22 -2.17
CA THR A 80 -1.86 -1.16 -3.20
C THR A 80 -3.00 -2.05 -2.70
N PRO A 81 -2.95 -2.64 -1.48
CA PRO A 81 -4.11 -3.35 -0.92
C PRO A 81 -5.35 -2.46 -0.72
N MET A 82 -5.20 -1.19 -0.34
CA MET A 82 -6.34 -0.25 -0.25
C MET A 82 -6.92 0.08 -1.63
N VAL A 83 -6.07 0.27 -2.64
CA VAL A 83 -6.49 0.45 -4.03
C VAL A 83 -7.31 -0.76 -4.51
N GLU A 84 -6.84 -1.97 -4.22
CA GLU A 84 -7.57 -3.20 -4.53
C GLU A 84 -8.91 -3.26 -3.77
N PHE A 85 -8.92 -2.97 -2.47
CA PHE A 85 -10.12 -2.97 -1.64
C PHE A 85 -11.19 -2.01 -2.21
N VAL A 86 -10.80 -0.77 -2.52
CA VAL A 86 -11.70 0.23 -3.12
C VAL A 86 -12.17 -0.20 -4.51
N ALA A 87 -11.29 -0.77 -5.33
CA ALA A 87 -11.64 -1.25 -6.66
C ALA A 87 -12.68 -2.38 -6.60
N ARG A 88 -12.49 -3.37 -5.72
CA ARG A 88 -13.46 -4.45 -5.49
C ARG A 88 -14.80 -3.92 -5.03
N TRP A 89 -14.80 -2.98 -4.09
CA TRP A 89 -16.04 -2.33 -3.63
C TRP A 89 -16.80 -1.60 -4.75
N LEU A 90 -16.08 -0.93 -5.66
CA LEU A 90 -16.68 -0.28 -6.83
C LEU A 90 -17.26 -1.31 -7.80
N ILE A 91 -16.54 -2.39 -8.09
CA ILE A 91 -17.01 -3.52 -8.91
C ILE A 91 -18.29 -4.12 -8.32
N ASP A 92 -18.30 -4.40 -7.01
CA ASP A 92 -19.47 -4.93 -6.30
C ASP A 92 -20.65 -3.96 -6.30
N SER A 93 -20.37 -2.66 -6.45
CA SER A 93 -21.36 -1.61 -6.61
C SER A 93 -21.78 -1.38 -8.08
N GLY A 94 -21.29 -2.19 -9.03
CA GLY A 94 -21.62 -2.09 -10.45
C GLY A 94 -20.87 -0.97 -11.20
N ILE A 95 -19.83 -0.39 -10.61
CA ILE A 95 -19.06 0.71 -11.17
C ILE A 95 -17.71 0.16 -11.65
N SER A 96 -17.37 0.40 -12.91
CA SER A 96 -16.06 0.01 -13.47
C SER A 96 -14.96 0.99 -13.02
N PRO A 97 -13.96 0.54 -12.22
CA PRO A 97 -12.86 1.41 -11.81
C PRO A 97 -11.70 1.39 -12.82
N LEU A 98 -11.06 2.54 -13.00
CA LEU A 98 -9.77 2.67 -13.68
C LEU A 98 -8.67 2.90 -12.64
N ILE A 99 -7.83 1.91 -12.39
CA ILE A 99 -6.66 2.04 -11.52
C ILE A 99 -5.49 2.59 -12.33
N LEU A 100 -4.84 3.64 -11.83
CA LEU A 100 -3.72 4.33 -12.45
C LEU A 100 -2.50 4.25 -11.55
N THR A 101 -1.51 3.49 -11.99
CA THR A 101 -0.23 3.32 -11.30
C THR A 101 0.92 3.85 -12.16
N ARG A 102 1.98 4.31 -11.51
CA ARG A 102 3.19 4.81 -12.20
C ARG A 102 4.02 3.70 -12.83
N GLY A 103 3.89 2.45 -12.36
CA GLY A 103 4.77 1.35 -12.74
C GLY A 103 6.14 1.40 -12.06
N TYR A 104 6.20 1.88 -10.81
CA TYR A 104 7.43 1.84 -10.01
C TYR A 104 7.88 0.39 -9.77
N GLY A 105 9.18 0.16 -9.56
CA GLY A 105 9.71 -1.18 -9.24
C GLY A 105 9.53 -2.24 -10.33
N GLY A 106 9.37 -1.85 -11.60
CA GLY A 106 9.16 -2.78 -12.71
C GLY A 106 7.70 -3.19 -12.92
N GLY A 107 6.74 -2.53 -12.25
CA GLY A 107 5.31 -2.74 -12.44
C GLY A 107 4.77 -4.01 -11.78
N ASP A 108 5.45 -4.50 -10.74
CA ASP A 108 5.01 -5.65 -9.94
C ASP A 108 3.63 -5.45 -9.31
N GLU A 109 3.38 -4.27 -8.72
CA GLU A 109 2.07 -3.91 -8.16
C GLU A 109 0.97 -3.90 -9.22
N ALA A 110 1.28 -3.43 -10.43
CA ALA A 110 0.33 -3.44 -11.55
C ALA A 110 -0.01 -4.87 -11.99
N LYS A 111 0.98 -5.76 -12.07
CA LYS A 111 0.78 -7.17 -12.43
C LYS A 111 -0.05 -7.90 -11.38
N MET A 112 0.23 -7.67 -10.10
CA MET A 112 -0.55 -8.23 -8.99
C MET A 112 -2.01 -7.77 -9.07
N LEU A 113 -2.26 -6.47 -9.24
CA LEU A 113 -3.62 -5.92 -9.41
C LEU A 113 -4.32 -6.50 -10.64
N GLN A 114 -3.63 -6.64 -11.77
CA GLN A 114 -4.16 -7.27 -12.98
C GLN A 114 -4.56 -8.73 -12.77
N ARG A 115 -3.78 -9.49 -11.99
CA ARG A 115 -4.10 -10.88 -11.64
C ARG A 115 -5.31 -10.95 -10.70
N HIS A 116 -5.32 -10.14 -9.64
CA HIS A 116 -6.37 -10.14 -8.62
C HIS A 116 -7.74 -9.67 -9.15
N LEU A 117 -7.72 -8.77 -10.13
CA LEU A 117 -8.91 -8.19 -10.75
C LEU A 117 -9.18 -8.78 -12.15
N HIS A 118 -8.51 -9.87 -12.51
CA HIS A 118 -8.73 -10.56 -13.79
C HIS A 118 -10.19 -11.02 -13.90
N GLY A 119 -10.81 -10.84 -15.07
CA GLY A 119 -12.21 -11.20 -15.29
C GLY A 119 -13.23 -10.26 -14.64
N THR A 120 -12.79 -9.14 -14.05
CA THR A 120 -13.68 -8.08 -13.54
C THR A 120 -13.80 -6.92 -14.52
N SER A 121 -14.66 -5.94 -14.22
CA SER A 121 -14.77 -4.71 -15.02
C SER A 121 -13.58 -3.76 -14.85
N ALA A 122 -12.73 -3.95 -13.83
CA ALA A 122 -11.62 -3.05 -13.55
C ALA A 122 -10.60 -2.97 -14.68
N LYS A 123 -10.11 -1.76 -14.94
CA LYS A 123 -9.05 -1.48 -15.90
C LYS A 123 -7.80 -1.01 -15.14
N VAL A 124 -6.62 -1.52 -15.50
CA VAL A 124 -5.34 -1.13 -14.87
C VAL A 124 -4.46 -0.44 -15.90
N GLY A 125 -4.29 0.87 -15.76
CA GLY A 125 -3.42 1.71 -16.57
C GLY A 125 -2.07 1.94 -15.90
N VAL A 126 -0.98 1.62 -16.60
CA VAL A 126 0.39 1.81 -16.13
C VAL A 126 1.07 2.89 -16.96
N GLY A 127 1.64 3.90 -16.30
CA GLY A 127 2.43 4.92 -16.98
C GLY A 127 2.90 6.06 -16.09
N ALA A 128 4.09 6.61 -16.40
CA ALA A 128 4.66 7.73 -15.67
C ALA A 128 3.74 8.97 -15.70
N ASN A 129 3.13 9.24 -16.86
CA ASN A 129 2.11 10.28 -17.03
C ASN A 129 0.71 9.69 -16.86
N ARG A 130 0.28 9.56 -15.61
CA ARG A 130 -1.06 9.04 -15.25
C ARG A 130 -2.21 9.81 -15.89
N ALA A 131 -2.04 11.09 -16.23
CA ALA A 131 -3.07 11.90 -16.90
C ALA A 131 -3.31 11.43 -18.33
N ALA A 132 -2.21 11.23 -19.07
CA ALA A 132 -2.25 10.76 -20.44
C ALA A 132 -2.74 9.31 -20.51
N THR A 133 -2.28 8.46 -19.60
CA THR A 133 -2.78 7.09 -19.45
C THR A 133 -4.29 7.09 -19.19
N ALA A 134 -4.77 7.93 -18.26
CA ALA A 134 -6.20 8.04 -17.99
C ALA A 134 -7.00 8.45 -19.24
N ALA A 135 -6.57 9.50 -19.94
CA ALA A 135 -7.23 9.97 -21.15
C ALA A 135 -7.35 8.88 -22.22
N SER A 136 -6.28 8.12 -22.47
CA SER A 136 -6.29 7.03 -23.45
C SER A 136 -7.26 5.90 -23.07
N PHE A 137 -7.35 5.56 -21.77
CA PHE A 137 -8.28 4.54 -21.30
C PHE A 137 -9.74 5.00 -21.38
N LEU A 138 -10.00 6.27 -21.05
CA LEU A 138 -11.34 6.87 -21.14
C LEU A 138 -11.82 6.98 -22.59
N GLU A 139 -10.91 7.25 -23.53
CA GLU A 139 -11.21 7.24 -24.97
C GLU A 139 -11.51 5.82 -25.47
N ARG A 140 -10.71 4.82 -25.07
CA ARG A 140 -10.86 3.43 -25.50
C ARG A 140 -12.10 2.73 -24.94
N HIS A 141 -12.38 2.93 -23.66
CA HIS A 141 -13.44 2.19 -22.94
C HIS A 141 -14.70 3.03 -22.72
N GLY A 142 -14.65 4.33 -23.02
CA GLY A 142 -15.70 5.27 -22.64
C GLY A 142 -15.75 5.50 -21.13
N TYR A 143 -16.62 6.42 -20.73
CA TYR A 143 -16.82 6.76 -19.33
C TYR A 143 -18.27 7.11 -19.01
N LEU A 144 -18.63 6.99 -17.74
CA LEU A 144 -19.95 7.36 -17.25
C LEU A 144 -20.01 8.87 -17.06
N ASN A 145 -20.91 9.52 -17.81
CA ASN A 145 -21.29 10.91 -17.55
C ASN A 145 -22.30 10.94 -16.41
N PHE A 146 -21.88 11.43 -15.25
CA PHE A 146 -22.80 11.62 -14.12
C PHE A 146 -23.80 12.77 -14.32
N SER A 147 -23.61 13.59 -15.36
CA SER A 147 -24.52 14.65 -15.78
C SER A 147 -25.84 14.13 -16.38
N ASP A 148 -25.87 12.89 -16.87
CA ASP A 148 -27.13 12.25 -17.29
C ASP A 148 -27.87 11.71 -16.04
N SER A 149 -28.90 12.45 -15.61
CA SER A 149 -29.72 12.20 -14.42
C SER A 149 -30.32 10.80 -14.32
N THR A 150 -30.45 10.09 -15.44
CA THR A 150 -30.92 8.70 -15.54
C THR A 150 -29.86 7.65 -15.16
N CYS A 151 -28.56 7.97 -15.30
CA CYS A 151 -27.45 7.04 -15.08
C CYS A 151 -26.81 7.22 -13.69
N SER A 152 -26.68 8.47 -13.22
CA SER A 152 -26.03 8.82 -11.95
C SER A 152 -26.73 8.22 -10.72
N THR A 153 -28.06 8.15 -10.72
CA THR A 153 -28.82 7.50 -9.65
C THR A 153 -28.80 5.97 -9.76
N LYS A 154 -28.96 5.40 -10.97
CA LYS A 154 -29.01 3.94 -11.15
C LYS A 154 -27.68 3.23 -10.87
N ALA A 155 -26.54 3.83 -11.23
CA ALA A 155 -25.21 3.24 -11.03
C ALA A 155 -24.82 3.14 -9.54
N PHE A 156 -25.21 4.11 -8.70
CA PHE A 156 -24.92 4.07 -7.27
C PHE A 156 -26.02 3.43 -6.41
N LEU A 157 -27.26 3.30 -6.90
CA LEU A 157 -28.41 2.82 -6.10
C LEU A 157 -28.78 1.35 -6.32
N SER A 158 -28.41 0.73 -7.44
CA SER A 158 -28.94 -0.60 -7.75
C SER A 158 -28.03 -1.75 -7.30
N LYS A 159 -28.28 -2.30 -6.11
CA LYS A 159 -27.83 -3.66 -5.70
C LYS A 159 -28.34 -4.79 -6.64
N LYS A 160 -29.10 -4.45 -7.70
CA LYS A 160 -29.93 -5.38 -8.49
C LYS A 160 -29.78 -5.27 -10.01
N ALA A 161 -28.83 -4.49 -10.53
CA ALA A 161 -28.50 -4.48 -11.96
C ALA A 161 -27.50 -5.59 -12.28
N ARG A 162 -27.91 -6.86 -12.14
CA ARG A 162 -27.06 -8.04 -12.38
C ARG A 162 -27.23 -8.64 -13.78
N THR A 163 -27.98 -8.01 -14.69
CA THR A 163 -28.41 -8.65 -15.94
C THR A 163 -28.22 -7.83 -17.22
N ASP A 164 -27.84 -6.56 -17.15
CA ASP A 164 -27.40 -5.83 -18.35
C ASP A 164 -25.88 -5.86 -18.40
N SER A 165 -25.36 -6.43 -19.50
CA SER A 165 -23.95 -6.47 -19.92
C SER A 165 -23.10 -5.41 -19.22
N PHE A 166 -22.12 -5.86 -18.43
CA PHE A 166 -21.14 -5.02 -17.72
C PHE A 166 -20.85 -3.77 -18.55
N SER A 167 -21.32 -2.61 -18.09
CA SER A 167 -20.96 -1.35 -18.72
C SER A 167 -19.45 -1.23 -18.61
N ASP A 168 -18.76 -1.51 -19.71
CA ASP A 168 -17.29 -1.44 -19.82
C ASP A 168 -16.76 0.01 -19.64
N LYS A 169 -17.69 0.98 -19.59
CA LYS A 169 -17.42 2.40 -19.34
C LYS A 169 -16.91 2.63 -17.92
N ILE A 170 -15.83 3.38 -17.84
CA ILE A 170 -15.16 3.75 -16.59
C ILE A 170 -16.03 4.74 -15.81
N GLY A 171 -16.30 4.45 -14.54
CA GLY A 171 -17.07 5.33 -13.66
C GLY A 171 -16.22 6.11 -12.67
N VAL A 172 -15.10 5.58 -12.21
CA VAL A 172 -14.21 6.22 -11.22
C VAL A 172 -12.77 5.90 -11.55
N ALA A 173 -11.87 6.89 -11.45
CA ALA A 173 -10.44 6.68 -11.54
C ALA A 173 -9.82 6.60 -10.13
N ILE A 174 -8.92 5.64 -9.91
CA ILE A 174 -8.17 5.44 -8.66
C ILE A 174 -6.69 5.70 -8.93
N LEU A 175 -6.07 6.63 -8.21
CA LEU A 175 -4.64 6.91 -8.28
C LEU A 175 -3.89 6.15 -7.18
N ASP A 176 -3.04 5.20 -7.57
CA ASP A 176 -2.11 4.55 -6.64
C ASP A 176 -0.88 5.45 -6.42
N ASP A 177 -0.61 5.86 -5.19
CA ASP A 177 0.40 6.85 -4.81
C ASP A 177 0.14 8.22 -5.46
N GLY A 178 -1.11 8.68 -5.31
CA GLY A 178 -1.68 9.84 -6.02
C GLY A 178 -1.50 11.20 -5.34
N MET A 179 -0.97 11.27 -4.12
CA MET A 179 -1.05 12.47 -3.26
C MET A 179 -0.47 13.76 -3.88
N GLN A 180 0.43 13.62 -4.85
CA GLN A 180 1.06 14.73 -5.57
C GLN A 180 0.33 15.15 -6.87
N LEU A 181 -0.76 14.47 -7.25
CA LEU A 181 -1.54 14.73 -8.46
C LEU A 181 -2.88 15.41 -8.15
N TRP A 182 -3.65 15.72 -9.20
CA TRP A 182 -5.03 16.17 -9.05
C TRP A 182 -5.90 14.98 -8.62
N ARG A 183 -6.86 15.26 -7.75
CA ARG A 183 -7.83 14.31 -7.22
C ARG A 183 -9.02 15.07 -6.68
N ASP A 184 -10.15 14.38 -6.65
CA ASP A 184 -11.41 14.87 -6.11
C ASP A 184 -11.63 14.35 -4.68
N LEU A 185 -11.09 13.16 -4.35
CA LEU A 185 -11.09 12.57 -3.02
C LEU A 185 -9.71 12.01 -2.67
N GLU A 186 -9.22 12.21 -1.44
CA GLU A 186 -7.93 11.72 -0.96
C GLU A 186 -8.07 10.81 0.28
N ILE A 187 -7.62 9.57 0.12
CA ILE A 187 -7.40 8.62 1.21
C ILE A 187 -5.90 8.65 1.56
N ILE A 188 -5.55 9.08 2.77
CA ILE A 188 -4.17 9.04 3.26
C ILE A 188 -3.97 7.79 4.11
N MET A 189 -3.11 6.91 3.64
CA MET A 189 -2.64 5.73 4.38
C MET A 189 -1.51 6.11 5.34
N VAL A 190 -1.62 5.66 6.59
CA VAL A 190 -0.61 5.81 7.64
C VAL A 190 -0.24 4.41 8.15
N ASN A 191 1.03 4.01 8.09
CA ASN A 191 1.47 2.76 8.71
C ASN A 191 1.46 2.91 10.24
N GLY A 192 0.61 2.17 10.95
CA GLY A 192 0.51 2.21 12.41
C GLY A 192 1.79 1.83 13.14
N MET A 193 2.58 0.91 12.58
CA MET A 193 3.84 0.45 13.18
C MET A 193 4.98 1.47 13.01
N MET A 194 4.93 2.29 11.95
CA MET A 194 5.91 3.33 11.68
C MET A 194 5.24 4.55 11.04
N PRO A 195 4.53 5.38 11.82
CA PRO A 195 3.65 6.40 11.26
C PRO A 195 4.44 7.55 10.63
N TRP A 196 5.33 8.18 11.41
CA TRP A 196 6.00 9.43 11.01
C TRP A 196 7.54 9.37 11.05
N GLY A 197 8.13 8.27 11.53
CA GLY A 197 9.56 8.13 11.82
C GLY A 197 10.12 9.30 12.63
N ASN A 198 11.19 9.93 12.17
CA ASN A 198 11.84 11.04 12.85
C ASN A 198 11.23 12.43 12.59
N LEU A 199 10.06 12.51 11.94
CA LEU A 199 9.33 13.75 11.61
C LEU A 199 10.03 14.69 10.62
N GLU A 200 11.12 14.26 9.98
CA GLU A 200 11.84 15.06 8.99
C GLU A 200 11.51 14.62 7.56
N LEU A 201 11.74 15.53 6.60
CA LEU A 201 11.53 15.26 5.19
C LEU A 201 12.66 14.43 4.59
N ILE A 202 12.35 13.73 3.51
CA ILE A 202 13.34 13.00 2.71
C ILE A 202 14.46 13.95 2.24
N PRO A 203 15.74 13.49 2.22
CA PRO A 203 16.20 12.15 2.57
C PRO A 203 16.59 11.96 4.06
N LEU A 204 16.49 13.00 4.89
CA LEU A 204 16.89 12.92 6.31
C LEU A 204 15.88 12.12 7.15
N GLY A 205 14.60 12.27 6.84
CA GLY A 205 13.51 11.51 7.42
C GLY A 205 12.66 10.80 6.37
N PRO A 206 11.58 10.15 6.79
CA PRO A 206 10.75 9.36 5.89
C PRO A 206 9.67 10.18 5.19
N LEU A 207 9.40 11.42 5.64
CA LEU A 207 8.29 12.21 5.14
C LEU A 207 8.58 12.71 3.72
N ARG A 208 7.67 12.43 2.80
CA ARG A 208 7.64 12.97 1.44
C ARG A 208 7.03 14.37 1.40
N GLU A 209 6.16 14.68 2.35
CA GLU A 209 5.50 15.97 2.54
C GLU A 209 5.33 16.21 4.05
N PRO A 210 5.27 17.48 4.51
CA PRO A 210 5.10 17.79 5.92
C PRO A 210 3.74 17.31 6.45
N LEU A 211 3.60 17.09 7.76
CA LEU A 211 2.35 16.64 8.37
C LEU A 211 1.15 17.58 8.11
N ALA A 212 1.41 18.86 7.87
CA ALA A 212 0.38 19.81 7.43
C ALA A 212 -0.36 19.36 6.15
N ALA A 213 0.24 18.49 5.33
CA ALA A 213 -0.40 17.90 4.17
C ALA A 213 -1.58 16.97 4.51
N LEU A 214 -1.72 16.52 5.77
CA LEU A 214 -2.90 15.81 6.26
C LEU A 214 -4.18 16.63 6.12
N GLY A 215 -4.09 17.97 6.13
CA GLY A 215 -5.23 18.85 5.89
C GLY A 215 -5.85 18.71 4.50
N ARG A 216 -5.24 17.94 3.60
CA ARG A 216 -5.79 17.60 2.28
C ARG A 216 -6.53 16.26 2.24
N ALA A 217 -6.51 15.47 3.33
CA ALA A 217 -7.16 14.18 3.36
C ALA A 217 -8.67 14.33 3.56
N ASP A 218 -9.46 13.55 2.84
CA ASP A 218 -10.87 13.38 3.16
C ASP A 218 -11.08 12.28 4.19
N VAL A 219 -10.16 11.31 4.22
CA VAL A 219 -10.15 10.20 5.17
C VAL A 219 -8.72 9.75 5.42
N VAL A 220 -8.41 9.43 6.66
CA VAL A 220 -7.14 8.80 7.05
C VAL A 220 -7.40 7.33 7.38
N VAL A 221 -6.50 6.47 6.94
CA VAL A 221 -6.55 5.04 7.24
C VAL A 221 -5.25 4.61 7.91
N ILE A 222 -5.34 4.16 9.15
CA ILE A 222 -4.22 3.59 9.89
C ILE A 222 -4.14 2.11 9.55
N HIS A 223 -3.04 1.73 8.89
CA HIS A 223 -2.75 0.37 8.45
C HIS A 223 -1.91 -0.41 9.47
N HIS A 224 -2.00 -1.74 9.46
CA HIS A 224 -1.37 -2.61 10.46
C HIS A 224 -1.81 -2.29 11.90
N ALA A 225 -3.05 -1.80 12.06
CA ALA A 225 -3.58 -1.41 13.35
C ALA A 225 -3.67 -2.60 14.32
N ASP A 226 -3.80 -3.83 13.82
CA ASP A 226 -3.78 -5.04 14.64
C ASP A 226 -2.39 -5.38 15.22
N LEU A 227 -1.31 -4.82 14.66
CA LEU A 227 0.07 -5.08 15.04
C LEU A 227 0.64 -4.03 16.00
N VAL A 228 -0.21 -3.10 16.47
CA VAL A 228 0.20 -2.00 17.35
C VAL A 228 -0.69 -1.93 18.59
N ALA A 229 -0.11 -1.46 19.69
CA ALA A 229 -0.84 -1.22 20.90
C ALA A 229 -1.79 -0.02 20.74
N GLU A 230 -2.91 -0.05 21.46
CA GLU A 230 -3.97 0.97 21.36
C GLU A 230 -3.44 2.39 21.57
N GLN A 231 -2.52 2.57 22.52
CA GLN A 231 -1.94 3.88 22.84
C GLN A 231 -1.18 4.49 21.65
N ASN A 232 -0.57 3.65 20.80
CA ASN A 232 0.11 4.12 19.59
C ASN A 232 -0.91 4.57 18.54
N ILE A 233 -2.06 3.89 18.45
CA ILE A 233 -3.15 4.31 17.56
C ILE A 233 -3.69 5.67 18.01
N GLU A 234 -4.00 5.82 19.30
CA GLU A 234 -4.46 7.09 19.88
C GLU A 234 -3.46 8.24 19.65
N ALA A 235 -2.15 7.98 19.73
CA ALA A 235 -1.12 8.97 19.44
C ALA A 235 -1.11 9.40 17.96
N ILE A 236 -1.36 8.47 17.03
CA ILE A 236 -1.51 8.77 15.60
C ILE A 236 -2.78 9.61 15.39
N GLU A 237 -3.90 9.22 15.99
CA GLU A 237 -5.17 9.95 15.90
C GLU A 237 -5.04 11.38 16.43
N SER A 238 -4.41 11.57 17.59
CA SER A 238 -4.10 12.89 18.15
C SER A 238 -3.26 13.75 17.18
N THR A 239 -2.29 13.14 16.49
CA THR A 239 -1.47 13.84 15.50
C THR A 239 -2.29 14.28 14.28
N VAL A 240 -3.21 13.42 13.83
CA VAL A 240 -4.11 13.72 12.70
C VAL A 240 -5.07 14.85 13.08
N TRP A 241 -5.72 14.77 14.25
CA TRP A 241 -6.68 15.77 14.69
C TRP A 241 -6.05 17.14 14.94
N LYS A 242 -4.80 17.21 15.43
CA LYS A 242 -4.05 18.47 15.51
C LYS A 242 -3.94 19.22 14.17
N VAL A 243 -4.01 18.53 13.05
CA VAL A 243 -3.98 19.14 11.70
C VAL A 243 -5.40 19.36 11.17
N SER A 244 -6.32 18.44 11.46
CA SER A 244 -7.72 18.57 11.05
C SER A 244 -8.66 17.79 11.98
N ASP A 245 -9.41 18.53 12.79
CA ASP A 245 -10.24 18.01 13.88
C ASP A 245 -11.41 17.12 13.43
N SER A 246 -11.75 17.11 12.13
CA SER A 246 -12.98 16.45 11.63
C SER A 246 -12.73 15.33 10.62
N ILE A 247 -11.47 14.96 10.35
CA ILE A 247 -11.18 13.90 9.39
C ILE A 247 -11.56 12.54 10.00
N PRO A 248 -12.40 11.74 9.33
CA PRO A 248 -12.66 10.37 9.76
C PRO A 248 -11.40 9.51 9.62
N ILE A 249 -11.16 8.70 10.65
CA ILE A 249 -10.02 7.77 10.75
C ILE A 249 -10.56 6.34 10.77
N PHE A 250 -10.05 5.49 9.89
CA PHE A 250 -10.39 4.06 9.88
C PHE A 250 -9.15 3.21 10.15
N LEU A 251 -9.35 2.05 10.75
CA LEU A 251 -8.28 1.11 11.05
C LEU A 251 -8.33 -0.04 10.05
N THR A 252 -7.17 -0.52 9.62
CA THR A 252 -7.07 -1.68 8.72
C THR A 252 -5.99 -2.64 9.17
N GLN A 253 -6.18 -3.90 8.79
CA GLN A 253 -5.19 -4.98 8.90
C GLN A 253 -4.98 -5.66 7.55
N MET A 254 -3.85 -6.36 7.40
CA MET A 254 -3.69 -7.38 6.36
C MET A 254 -4.03 -8.74 6.96
N ALA A 255 -5.28 -9.16 6.82
CA ALA A 255 -5.75 -10.41 7.40
C ALA A 255 -5.20 -11.61 6.59
N PRO A 256 -4.42 -12.51 7.22
CA PRO A 256 -3.97 -13.73 6.56
C PRO A 256 -5.16 -14.62 6.23
N SER A 257 -5.18 -15.17 5.03
CA SER A 257 -6.30 -15.99 4.54
C SER A 257 -5.92 -17.47 4.44
N TYR A 258 -4.87 -17.77 3.68
CA TYR A 258 -4.38 -19.13 3.45
C TYR A 258 -2.94 -19.09 2.92
N PHE A 259 -2.32 -20.27 2.81
CA PHE A 259 -1.05 -20.44 2.12
C PHE A 259 -1.26 -21.12 0.76
N LEU A 260 -0.50 -20.71 -0.25
CA LEU A 260 -0.32 -21.49 -1.48
C LEU A 260 1.02 -22.21 -1.43
N LYS A 261 1.10 -23.43 -1.97
CA LYS A 261 2.39 -24.10 -2.15
C LYS A 261 3.10 -23.52 -3.37
N ALA A 262 4.34 -23.04 -3.20
CA ALA A 262 5.13 -22.56 -4.32
C ALA A 262 5.29 -23.68 -5.38
N GLY A 263 5.04 -23.33 -6.65
CA GLY A 263 5.11 -24.27 -7.78
C GLY A 263 3.85 -25.13 -7.98
N ASN A 264 2.89 -25.08 -7.05
CA ASN A 264 1.55 -25.66 -7.23
C ASN A 264 0.50 -24.75 -6.58
N THR A 265 0.10 -23.70 -7.30
CA THR A 265 -0.88 -22.70 -6.83
C THR A 265 -2.30 -23.27 -6.68
N SER A 266 -2.58 -24.47 -7.18
CA SER A 266 -3.84 -25.18 -6.90
C SER A 266 -3.86 -25.81 -5.50
N CYS A 267 -2.71 -25.96 -4.85
CA CYS A 267 -2.60 -26.49 -3.50
C CYS A 267 -2.74 -25.35 -2.47
N VAL A 268 -3.96 -25.23 -1.93
CA VAL A 268 -4.31 -24.29 -0.85
C VAL A 268 -4.16 -24.98 0.50
N LEU A 269 -3.44 -24.35 1.44
CA LEU A 269 -3.20 -24.85 2.78
C LEU A 269 -3.75 -23.87 3.82
N SER A 270 -4.26 -24.42 4.93
CA SER A 270 -4.76 -23.60 6.04
C SER A 270 -3.62 -22.86 6.76
N LEU A 271 -3.96 -21.79 7.49
CA LEU A 271 -2.98 -21.04 8.31
C LEU A 271 -2.29 -21.90 9.38
N ARG A 272 -2.90 -23.03 9.78
CA ARG A 272 -2.29 -23.99 10.72
C ARG A 272 -1.12 -24.76 10.11
N ALA A 273 -0.86 -24.65 8.81
CA ALA A 273 0.26 -25.32 8.15
C ALA A 273 1.64 -24.95 8.72
N ILE A 274 1.74 -23.82 9.42
CA ILE A 274 2.97 -23.35 10.05
C ILE A 274 2.95 -23.45 11.59
N TYR A 275 1.89 -23.99 12.18
CA TYR A 275 1.78 -24.14 13.63
C TYR A 275 2.84 -25.11 14.15
N ASP A 276 3.56 -24.72 15.21
CA ASP A 276 4.70 -25.46 15.80
C ASP A 276 5.83 -25.81 14.80
N MET A 277 5.91 -25.09 13.67
CA MET A 277 6.97 -25.27 12.66
C MET A 277 8.12 -24.28 12.86
N ILE A 278 9.29 -24.60 12.29
CA ILE A 278 10.40 -23.66 12.13
C ILE A 278 10.20 -22.92 10.81
N VAL A 279 10.02 -21.61 10.86
CA VAL A 279 9.68 -20.79 9.70
C VAL A 279 10.81 -19.83 9.38
N LEU A 280 11.21 -19.78 8.10
CA LEU A 280 12.05 -18.72 7.55
C LEU A 280 11.19 -17.79 6.70
N CYS A 281 10.93 -16.58 7.20
CA CYS A 281 10.29 -15.52 6.44
C CYS A 281 11.27 -14.92 5.44
N VAL A 282 10.97 -14.99 4.15
CA VAL A 282 11.76 -14.35 3.09
C VAL A 282 10.91 -13.28 2.43
N SER A 283 11.40 -12.03 2.42
CA SER A 283 10.62 -10.91 1.89
C SER A 283 11.46 -9.87 1.17
N ALA A 284 10.84 -9.21 0.18
CA ALA A 284 11.40 -8.07 -0.54
C ALA A 284 10.34 -6.97 -0.67
N ILE A 285 9.66 -6.68 0.45
CA ILE A 285 8.60 -5.68 0.56
C ILE A 285 9.07 -4.43 1.31
N GLY A 286 8.34 -3.33 1.14
CA GLY A 286 8.67 -2.05 1.75
C GLY A 286 8.56 -1.97 3.27
N PHE A 287 7.96 -2.97 3.94
CA PHE A 287 7.92 -3.05 5.40
C PHE A 287 7.86 -4.51 5.90
N PRO A 288 9.01 -5.23 5.94
CA PRO A 288 9.06 -6.66 6.30
C PRO A 288 8.59 -6.99 7.71
N GLU A 289 8.71 -6.05 8.65
CA GLU A 289 8.35 -6.28 10.06
C GLU A 289 6.89 -6.70 10.22
N SER A 290 5.96 -6.07 9.49
CA SER A 290 4.54 -6.43 9.60
C SER A 290 4.26 -7.85 9.12
N PHE A 291 4.97 -8.32 8.09
CA PHE A 291 4.88 -9.71 7.63
C PHE A 291 5.38 -10.69 8.69
N VAL A 292 6.55 -10.44 9.30
CA VAL A 292 7.11 -11.30 10.35
C VAL A 292 6.19 -11.35 11.58
N GLN A 293 5.68 -10.21 12.04
CA GLN A 293 4.74 -10.15 13.17
C GLN A 293 3.43 -10.89 12.87
N THR A 294 2.94 -10.79 11.63
CA THR A 294 1.76 -11.55 11.18
C THR A 294 2.00 -13.06 11.24
N ILE A 295 3.17 -13.54 10.81
CA ILE A 295 3.55 -14.96 10.89
C ILE A 295 3.71 -15.43 12.34
N LEU A 296 4.34 -14.63 13.20
CA LEU A 296 4.49 -14.95 14.64
C LEU A 296 3.13 -15.18 15.32
N LYS A 297 2.12 -14.37 15.00
CA LYS A 297 0.76 -14.53 15.54
C LYS A 297 0.09 -15.86 15.16
N MET A 298 0.57 -16.58 14.13
CA MET A 298 -0.01 -17.86 13.70
C MET A 298 0.50 -19.07 14.51
N GLY A 299 1.40 -18.85 15.47
CA GLY A 299 1.92 -19.88 16.38
C GLY A 299 2.99 -20.83 15.82
N PRO A 300 3.93 -20.42 14.94
CA PRO A 300 5.11 -21.21 14.67
C PRO A 300 5.97 -21.38 15.92
N LYS A 301 6.76 -22.45 15.97
CA LYS A 301 7.71 -22.72 17.07
C LYS A 301 8.87 -21.73 17.07
N HIS A 302 9.33 -21.37 15.87
CA HIS A 302 10.37 -20.36 15.67
C HIS A 302 10.16 -19.64 14.35
N VAL A 303 10.46 -18.33 14.34
CA VAL A 303 10.47 -17.52 13.12
C VAL A 303 11.83 -16.87 13.00
N ASP A 304 12.48 -17.13 11.89
CA ASP A 304 13.66 -16.42 11.42
C ASP A 304 13.32 -15.62 10.17
N ARG A 305 14.20 -14.70 9.77
CA ARG A 305 13.93 -13.80 8.65
C ARG A 305 15.13 -13.55 7.74
N LEU A 306 14.83 -13.34 6.47
CA LEU A 306 15.78 -12.93 5.44
C LEU A 306 15.14 -11.84 4.57
N ASP A 307 15.51 -10.59 4.83
CA ASP A 307 14.94 -9.44 4.13
C ASP A 307 15.87 -8.92 3.04
N PHE A 308 15.29 -8.73 1.86
CA PHE A 308 15.91 -8.09 0.72
C PHE A 308 15.34 -6.67 0.55
N SER A 309 16.01 -5.89 -0.29
CA SER A 309 15.53 -4.57 -0.67
C SER A 309 14.12 -4.64 -1.26
N ASP A 310 13.29 -3.64 -0.99
CA ASP A 310 11.96 -3.54 -1.62
C ASP A 310 12.10 -3.59 -3.15
N HIS A 311 11.22 -4.36 -3.81
CA HIS A 311 11.26 -4.68 -5.24
C HIS A 311 12.45 -5.53 -5.71
N HIS A 312 13.18 -6.19 -4.80
CA HIS A 312 14.25 -7.11 -5.19
C HIS A 312 13.69 -8.29 -6.00
N LEU A 313 14.32 -8.56 -7.15
CA LEU A 313 14.05 -9.74 -7.97
C LEU A 313 14.97 -10.86 -7.52
N PHE A 314 14.39 -11.95 -6.99
CA PHE A 314 15.19 -13.10 -6.55
C PHE A 314 15.95 -13.72 -7.71
N GLN A 315 17.23 -13.98 -7.46
CA GLN A 315 18.15 -14.64 -8.38
C GLN A 315 18.59 -15.99 -7.81
N ALA A 316 19.20 -16.84 -8.64
CA ALA A 316 19.71 -18.15 -8.21
C ALA A 316 20.68 -18.06 -7.01
N LYS A 317 21.50 -16.99 -6.93
CA LYS A 317 22.39 -16.73 -5.78
C LYS A 317 21.64 -16.51 -4.46
N ASP A 318 20.44 -15.93 -4.53
CA ASP A 318 19.61 -15.66 -3.36
C ASP A 318 19.03 -16.97 -2.81
N ILE A 319 18.69 -17.91 -3.70
CA ILE A 319 18.30 -19.27 -3.31
C ILE A 319 19.43 -19.98 -2.55
N THR A 320 20.68 -19.80 -2.97
CA THR A 320 21.84 -20.34 -2.22
C THR A 320 21.92 -19.76 -0.81
N ILE A 321 21.66 -18.46 -0.63
CA ILE A 321 21.64 -17.80 0.68
C ILE A 321 20.49 -18.34 1.54
N ILE A 322 19.29 -18.44 0.96
CA ILE A 322 18.09 -19.00 1.62
C ILE A 322 18.36 -20.43 2.07
N ARG A 323 18.89 -21.29 1.19
CA ARG A 323 19.19 -22.70 1.51
C ARG A 323 20.25 -22.85 2.60
N ARG A 324 21.28 -22.00 2.61
CA ARG A 324 22.27 -22.00 3.70
C ARG A 324 21.58 -21.68 5.03
N ARG A 325 20.72 -20.67 5.06
CA ARG A 325 20.01 -20.28 6.29
C ARG A 325 19.04 -21.37 6.77
N LEU A 326 18.34 -22.03 5.85
CA LEU A 326 17.48 -23.18 6.17
C LEU A 326 18.26 -24.33 6.79
N LYS A 327 19.45 -24.66 6.26
CA LYS A 327 20.32 -25.70 6.86
C LYS A 327 20.76 -25.34 8.28
N GLU A 328 21.10 -24.08 8.53
CA GLU A 328 21.45 -23.60 9.87
C GLU A 328 20.29 -23.79 10.86
N LEU A 329 19.07 -23.46 10.44
CA LEU A 329 17.85 -23.63 11.24
C LEU A 329 17.53 -25.12 11.48
N GLU A 330 17.64 -25.95 10.44
CA GLU A 330 17.43 -27.39 10.55
C GLU A 330 18.39 -28.03 11.56
N SER A 331 19.68 -27.69 11.50
CA SER A 331 20.69 -28.16 12.45
C SER A 331 20.43 -27.65 13.88
N ALA A 332 19.94 -26.41 14.03
CA ALA A 332 19.71 -25.82 15.35
C ALA A 332 18.47 -26.39 16.07
N TYR A 333 17.43 -26.75 15.32
CA TYR A 333 16.13 -27.16 15.88
C TYR A 333 15.80 -28.64 15.69
N GLY A 334 16.57 -29.38 14.86
CA GLY A 334 16.32 -30.79 14.56
C GLY A 334 15.00 -31.04 13.81
N MET A 335 14.45 -30.00 13.15
CA MET A 335 13.18 -30.03 12.43
C MET A 335 13.38 -29.39 11.06
N GLN A 336 12.73 -29.93 10.03
CA GLN A 336 12.81 -29.38 8.69
C GLN A 336 12.08 -28.01 8.62
N PRO A 337 12.79 -26.90 8.33
CA PRO A 337 12.17 -25.58 8.25
C PRO A 337 11.36 -25.37 6.98
N ILE A 338 10.37 -24.49 7.07
CA ILE A 338 9.51 -24.06 5.98
C ILE A 338 9.86 -22.63 5.60
N VAL A 339 9.98 -22.35 4.30
CA VAL A 339 10.09 -20.98 3.79
C VAL A 339 8.70 -20.40 3.64
N VAL A 340 8.48 -19.18 4.14
CA VAL A 340 7.25 -18.42 3.88
C VAL A 340 7.61 -17.11 3.18
N VAL A 341 6.94 -16.83 2.06
CA VAL A 341 7.09 -15.60 1.27
C VAL A 341 5.78 -14.83 1.17
N THR A 342 5.85 -13.56 0.81
CA THR A 342 4.65 -12.78 0.49
C THR A 342 4.14 -13.09 -0.92
N GLU A 343 2.85 -12.87 -1.17
CA GLU A 343 2.28 -12.98 -2.52
C GLU A 343 2.96 -12.05 -3.53
N LYS A 344 3.26 -10.81 -3.11
CA LYS A 344 3.98 -9.82 -3.94
C LYS A 344 5.35 -10.35 -4.38
N ASP A 345 6.06 -11.00 -3.47
CA ASP A 345 7.40 -11.56 -3.71
C ASP A 345 7.34 -12.81 -4.60
N TYR A 346 6.31 -13.65 -4.42
CA TYR A 346 6.09 -14.82 -5.27
C TYR A 346 5.78 -14.44 -6.72
N ASP A 347 4.89 -13.46 -6.94
CA ASP A 347 4.51 -12.99 -8.28
C ASP A 347 5.68 -12.45 -9.11
N ARG A 348 6.73 -11.94 -8.45
CA ARG A 348 7.92 -11.43 -9.13
C ARG A 348 8.83 -12.54 -9.67
N ALA A 349 8.93 -13.66 -8.95
CA ALA A 349 9.88 -14.72 -9.26
C ALA A 349 9.35 -16.11 -8.84
N PRO A 350 8.23 -16.58 -9.42
CA PRO A 350 7.60 -17.82 -9.00
C PRO A 350 8.52 -19.02 -9.26
N ASP A 351 9.21 -19.04 -10.40
CA ASP A 351 10.11 -20.14 -10.77
C ASP A 351 11.32 -20.23 -9.85
N VAL A 352 11.91 -19.09 -9.49
CA VAL A 352 13.14 -19.05 -8.67
C VAL A 352 12.86 -19.61 -7.28
N LEU A 353 11.72 -19.24 -6.69
CA LEU A 353 11.32 -19.70 -5.37
C LEU A 353 10.99 -21.21 -5.31
N ASN A 354 10.71 -21.85 -6.46
CA ASN A 354 10.51 -23.31 -6.51
C ASN A 354 11.83 -24.10 -6.32
N HIS A 355 12.98 -23.45 -6.46
CA HIS A 355 14.29 -24.09 -6.38
C HIS A 355 14.85 -24.23 -4.94
N VAL A 356 14.03 -23.96 -3.92
CA VAL A 356 14.41 -24.14 -2.49
C VAL A 356 14.41 -25.61 -2.01
N ASN A 357 14.08 -26.57 -2.89
CA ASN A 357 14.12 -28.02 -2.63
C ASN A 357 15.42 -28.44 -1.89
N PRO A 358 15.37 -29.27 -0.83
CA PRO A 358 14.23 -30.10 -0.39
C PRO A 358 13.24 -29.41 0.55
N TYR A 359 13.44 -28.14 0.87
CA TYR A 359 12.53 -27.41 1.75
C TYR A 359 11.25 -27.01 1.02
N GLN A 360 10.16 -26.91 1.78
CA GLN A 360 8.89 -26.42 1.28
C GLN A 360 8.86 -24.89 1.31
N ALA A 361 8.35 -24.28 0.23
CA ALA A 361 8.01 -22.86 0.19
C ALA A 361 6.49 -22.66 0.16
N LEU A 362 6.02 -21.78 1.03
CA LEU A 362 4.64 -21.35 1.15
C LEU A 362 4.52 -19.87 0.82
N VAL A 363 3.46 -19.49 0.12
CA VAL A 363 3.12 -18.10 -0.19
C VAL A 363 1.96 -17.69 0.70
N LEU A 364 2.17 -16.67 1.55
CA LEU A 364 1.10 -16.12 2.36
C LEU A 364 0.19 -15.24 1.50
N CYS A 365 -1.07 -15.65 1.36
CA CYS A 365 -2.13 -14.86 0.76
C CYS A 365 -2.91 -14.13 1.87
N SER A 366 -3.03 -12.81 1.73
CA SER A 366 -3.67 -11.94 2.71
C SER A 366 -4.60 -10.95 2.03
N SER A 367 -5.70 -10.61 2.69
CA SER A 367 -6.66 -9.59 2.23
C SER A 367 -6.69 -8.42 3.20
N MET A 368 -6.77 -7.20 2.68
CA MET A 368 -7.02 -6.03 3.52
C MET A 368 -8.43 -6.08 4.09
N GLN A 369 -8.57 -5.79 5.39
CA GLN A 369 -9.85 -5.69 6.07
C GLN A 369 -9.89 -4.43 6.94
N ILE A 370 -11.07 -3.81 7.04
CA ILE A 370 -11.32 -2.71 7.97
C ILE A 370 -11.62 -3.29 9.34
N LEU A 371 -10.90 -2.83 10.36
CA LEU A 371 -11.12 -3.20 11.75
C LEU A 371 -12.21 -2.30 12.34
N PRO A 372 -13.27 -2.89 12.94
CA PRO A 372 -14.31 -2.11 13.58
C PRO A 372 -13.78 -1.47 14.86
N ARG A 373 -13.96 -0.16 15.02
CA ARG A 373 -13.67 0.58 16.26
C ARG A 373 -14.64 1.75 16.43
N GLU A 374 -15.17 1.93 17.65
CA GLU A 374 -16.04 3.06 18.01
C GLU A 374 -17.19 3.30 17.01
N GLY A 375 -17.81 2.22 16.52
CA GLY A 375 -18.91 2.28 15.55
C GLY A 375 -18.49 2.61 14.11
N ARG A 376 -17.19 2.79 13.83
CA ARG A 376 -16.66 2.84 12.46
C ARG A 376 -16.41 1.44 11.96
N THR A 377 -17.21 1.00 10.99
CA THR A 377 -17.10 -0.31 10.35
C THR A 377 -16.73 -0.17 8.87
N GLU A 378 -16.51 -1.31 8.21
CA GLU A 378 -16.36 -1.38 6.76
C GLU A 378 -17.54 -0.73 6.01
N ASP A 379 -18.76 -0.97 6.49
CA ASP A 379 -19.97 -0.38 5.88
C ASP A 379 -20.00 1.14 6.04
N ASN A 380 -19.54 1.67 7.18
CA ASN A 380 -19.42 3.12 7.38
C ASN A 380 -18.38 3.72 6.43
N PHE A 381 -17.24 3.05 6.22
CA PHE A 381 -16.22 3.50 5.26
C PHE A 381 -16.77 3.52 3.83
N LYS A 382 -17.40 2.42 3.41
CA LYS A 382 -18.05 2.30 2.09
C LYS A 382 -19.16 3.34 1.90
N LYS A 383 -19.96 3.60 2.94
CA LYS A 383 -21.00 4.64 2.94
C LYS A 383 -20.40 6.03 2.78
N PHE A 384 -19.36 6.35 3.55
CA PHE A 384 -18.66 7.63 3.46
C PHE A 384 -18.12 7.88 2.06
N LEU A 385 -17.40 6.91 1.47
CA LEU A 385 -16.88 7.03 0.11
C LEU A 385 -18.00 7.21 -0.91
N ARG A 386 -19.12 6.49 -0.75
CA ARG A 386 -20.29 6.63 -1.64
C ARG A 386 -20.87 8.04 -1.59
N GLU A 387 -21.08 8.59 -0.40
CA GLU A 387 -21.63 9.93 -0.21
C GLU A 387 -20.73 11.01 -0.81
N ARG A 388 -19.41 10.88 -0.62
CA ARG A 388 -18.45 11.80 -1.22
C ARG A 388 -18.44 11.71 -2.75
N LEU A 389 -18.39 10.50 -3.32
CA LEU A 389 -18.46 10.32 -4.77
C LEU A 389 -19.76 10.86 -5.37
N LYS A 390 -20.89 10.75 -4.64
CA LYS A 390 -22.18 11.36 -5.04
C LYS A 390 -22.10 12.88 -5.07
N SER A 391 -21.59 13.50 -4.00
CA SER A 391 -21.44 14.97 -3.95
C SER A 391 -20.54 15.52 -5.07
N LEU A 392 -19.50 14.77 -5.44
CA LEU A 392 -18.59 15.10 -6.54
C LEU A 392 -19.24 14.94 -7.92
N SER A 393 -20.22 14.05 -8.06
CA SER A 393 -20.97 13.91 -9.31
C SER A 393 -21.96 15.05 -9.46
N ASP A 394 -22.67 15.42 -8.40
CA ASP A 394 -23.66 16.51 -8.42
C ASP A 394 -23.02 17.88 -8.70
N SER A 395 -21.86 18.15 -8.10
CA SER A 395 -21.11 19.42 -8.30
C SER A 395 -20.48 19.59 -9.68
N LYS A 396 -20.40 18.53 -10.51
CA LYS A 396 -19.95 18.63 -11.91
C LYS A 396 -21.10 18.95 -12.88
N ILE A 397 -22.35 19.00 -12.40
CA ILE A 397 -23.56 19.27 -13.21
C ILE A 397 -23.91 20.77 -13.21
N THR A 398 -23.56 21.47 -12.13
CA THR A 398 -23.61 22.93 -11.99
C THR A 398 -22.32 23.57 -12.48
#